data_AF-A0AAJ6BPD6-F1
#
_entry.id   AF-A0AAJ6BPD6-F1
#
_cell.length_a   1.000
_cell.length_b   1.000
_cell.length_c   1.000
_cell.angle_alpha   90.00
_cell.angle_beta   90.00
_cell.angle_gamma   90.00
#
_symmetry.space_group_name_H-M   'P 1'
#
loop_
_entity.id
_entity.type
_entity.pdbx_description
1 polymer ?
#
loop_
_entity_poly.entity_id
_entity_poly.type
_entity_poly.pdbx_seq_one_letter_code
_entity_poly.pdbx_strand_id
1 'polypeptide(L)' 'MLEATKACLVRLGPRATTGHEICRQAGGSHGLLRHYSDNADNLPLETYRTMGDDFLTRFEQELAAPAS' A
#
# COMPACT_ATOMS: atom_id res chain seq x y z
N MET A 1 3.62 -6.73 2.55
CA MET A 1 2.35 -6.16 3.04
C MET A 1 1.78 -5.14 2.07
N LEU A 2 2.55 -4.13 1.64
CA LEU A 2 2.12 -3.09 0.68
C LEU A 2 1.44 -3.63 -0.59
N GLU A 3 2.06 -4.59 -1.29
CA GLU A 3 1.46 -5.20 -2.50
C GLU A 3 0.14 -5.92 -2.23
N ALA A 4 0.04 -6.64 -1.10
CA ALA A 4 -1.19 -7.28 -0.69
C ALA A 4 -2.28 -6.25 -0.36
N THR A 5 -1.91 -5.12 0.26
CA THR A 5 -2.83 -4.01 0.51
C THR A 5 -3.32 -3.38 -0.80
N LYS A 6 -2.43 -3.11 -1.76
CA LYS A 6 -2.81 -2.60 -3.09
C LYS A 6 -3.77 -3.54 -3.80
N ALA A 7 -3.48 -4.85 -3.78
CA ALA A 7 -4.36 -5.86 -4.37
C ALA A 7 -5.75 -5.89 -3.69
N CYS A 8 -5.80 -5.76 -2.37
CA CYS A 8 -7.08 -5.66 -1.64
C CYS A 8 -7.83 -4.38 -1.99
N LEU A 9 -7.15 -3.22 -2.04
CA LEU A 9 -7.77 -1.94 -2.40
C LEU A 9 -8.40 -1.98 -3.79
N VAL A 10 -7.69 -2.54 -4.78
CA VAL A 10 -8.20 -2.68 -6.14
C VAL A 10 -9.43 -3.59 -6.20
N ARG A 11 -9.42 -4.71 -5.46
CA ARG A 11 -10.50 -5.71 -5.52
C ARG A 11 -11.73 -5.34 -4.69
N LEU A 12 -11.53 -4.70 -3.53
CA LEU A 12 -12.55 -4.53 -2.50
C LEU A 12 -12.94 -3.07 -2.24
N GLY A 13 -12.09 -2.14 -2.68
CA GLY A 13 -12.18 -0.75 -2.29
C GLY A 13 -11.75 -0.50 -0.83
N PRO A 14 -11.62 0.77 -0.43
CA PRO A 14 -11.03 1.16 0.85
C PRO A 14 -11.86 0.73 2.06
N ARG A 15 -13.20 0.75 1.98
CA ARG A 15 -14.07 0.41 3.13
C ARG A 15 -14.01 -1.07 3.50
N ALA A 16 -13.75 -1.95 2.56
CA ALA A 16 -13.72 -3.40 2.77
C ALA A 16 -12.28 -3.96 2.90
N THR A 17 -11.26 -3.12 2.76
CA THR A 17 -9.86 -3.51 2.92
C THR A 17 -9.48 -3.48 4.41
N THR A 18 -9.59 -4.64 5.06
CA THR A 18 -9.26 -4.83 6.49
C THR A 18 -7.92 -5.55 6.65
N GLY A 19 -7.28 -5.43 7.81
CA GLY A 19 -6.05 -6.16 8.13
C GLY A 19 -6.18 -7.67 7.90
N HIS A 20 -7.29 -8.28 8.33
CA HIS A 20 -7.54 -9.70 8.13
C HIS A 20 -7.47 -10.10 6.64
N GLU A 21 -8.09 -9.31 5.78
CA GLU A 21 -8.14 -9.57 4.34
C GLU A 21 -6.76 -9.35 3.68
N ILE A 22 -6.00 -8.38 4.16
CA ILE A 22 -4.62 -8.14 3.73
C ILE A 22 -3.71 -9.30 4.13
N CYS A 23 -3.82 -9.80 5.37
CA CYS A 23 -3.08 -10.98 5.82
C CYS A 23 -3.43 -12.23 5.01
N ARG A 24 -4.73 -12.44 4.76
CA ARG A 24 -5.22 -13.52 3.91
C ARG A 24 -4.63 -13.43 2.49
N GLN A 25 -4.59 -12.24 1.92
CA GLN A 25 -4.00 -11.97 0.60
C GLN A 25 -2.47 -12.17 0.58
N ALA A 26 -1.78 -11.83 1.66
CA ALA A 26 -0.32 -11.95 1.78
C ALA A 26 0.16 -13.39 2.07
N GLY A 27 -0.75 -14.35 2.28
CA GLY A 27 -0.41 -15.72 2.67
C GLY A 27 0.19 -15.84 4.08
N GLY A 28 0.04 -14.82 4.93
CA GLY A 28 0.65 -14.73 6.25
C GLY A 28 -0.36 -14.81 7.41
N SER A 29 0.14 -15.09 8.61
CA SER A 29 -0.67 -15.08 9.84
C SER A 29 -0.82 -13.66 10.42
N HIS A 30 -1.86 -13.44 11.23
CA HIS A 30 -2.17 -12.15 11.88
C HIS A 30 -1.00 -11.54 12.68
N GLY A 31 -0.03 -12.34 13.12
CA GLY A 31 1.15 -11.85 13.86
C GLY A 31 2.03 -10.89 13.05
N LEU A 32 1.98 -10.97 11.70
CA LEU A 32 2.76 -10.11 10.82
C LEU A 32 2.23 -8.67 10.76
N LEU A 33 0.91 -8.47 10.94
CA LEU A 33 0.31 -7.13 10.99
C LEU A 33 0.82 -6.31 12.18
N ARG A 34 0.98 -6.96 13.33
CA ARG A 34 1.40 -6.29 14.57
C ARG A 34 2.85 -5.78 14.51
N HIS A 35 3.67 -6.37 13.63
CA HIS A 35 5.04 -5.91 13.35
C HIS A 35 5.10 -4.81 12.29
N TYR A 36 4.16 -4.81 11.34
CA TYR A 36 4.16 -3.85 10.23
C TYR A 36 3.38 -2.57 10.53
N SER A 37 2.46 -2.60 11.48
CA SER A 37 1.67 -1.43 11.83
C SER A 37 1.45 -1.40 13.34
N ASP A 38 1.94 -0.35 14.00
CA ASP A 38 1.57 -0.06 15.40
C ASP A 38 0.05 0.13 15.56
N ASN A 39 -0.69 0.34 14.46
CA ASN A 39 -2.15 0.28 14.35
C ASN A 39 -2.58 -0.26 12.97
N ALA A 40 -3.30 -1.37 12.91
CA ALA A 40 -3.72 -2.03 11.65
C ALA A 40 -4.56 -1.14 10.73
N ASP A 41 -5.27 -0.15 11.28
CA ASP A 41 -6.03 0.86 10.51
C ASP A 41 -5.13 1.81 9.72
N ASN A 42 -3.82 1.82 9.97
CA ASN A 42 -2.86 2.73 9.37
C ASN A 42 -2.25 2.19 8.06
N LEU A 43 -2.39 0.89 7.78
CA LEU A 43 -1.74 0.25 6.63
C LEU A 43 -2.30 0.73 5.26
N PRO A 44 -3.62 0.94 5.09
CA PRO A 44 -4.13 1.57 3.86
C PRO A 44 -3.62 3.01 3.69
N LEU A 45 -3.55 3.80 4.76
CA LEU A 45 -3.05 5.18 4.71
C LEU A 45 -1.57 5.22 4.33
N GLU A 46 -0.75 4.37 4.96
CA GLU A 46 0.66 4.19 4.61
C GLU A 46 0.80 3.77 3.14
N THR A 47 -0.05 2.87 2.67
CA THR A 47 -0.06 2.45 1.27
C THR A 47 -0.32 3.62 0.32
N TYR A 48 -1.30 4.47 0.61
CA TYR A 48 -1.57 5.67 -0.20
C TYR A 48 -0.41 6.66 -0.16
N ARG A 49 0.24 6.85 1.00
CA ARG A 49 1.42 7.73 1.12
C ARG A 49 2.56 7.23 0.23
N THR A 50 2.94 5.95 0.35
CA THR A 50 3.99 5.36 -0.49
C THR A 50 3.67 5.46 -1.98
N MET A 51 2.42 5.18 -2.38
CA MET A 51 2.01 5.33 -3.79
C MET A 51 2.12 6.79 -4.28
N GLY A 52 1.80 7.76 -3.43
CA GLY A 52 1.94 9.18 -3.73
C GLY A 52 3.40 9.58 -3.89
N ASP A 53 4.26 9.15 -2.96
CA ASP A 53 5.70 9.44 -2.98
C ASP A 53 6.38 8.82 -4.22
N ASP A 54 6.03 7.57 -4.56
CA ASP A 54 6.52 6.89 -5.76
C ASP A 54 6.07 7.63 -7.04
N PHE A 55 4.81 8.07 -7.08
CA PHE A 55 4.27 8.83 -8.20
C PHE A 55 5.00 10.17 -8.37
N LEU A 56 5.15 10.94 -7.29
CA LEU A 56 5.83 12.24 -7.32
C LEU A 56 7.28 12.10 -7.75
N THR A 57 8.00 11.14 -7.16
CA THR A 57 9.40 10.84 -7.51
C THR A 57 9.53 10.54 -9.00
N ARG A 58 8.67 9.66 -9.54
CA ARG A 58 8.71 9.33 -10.97
C ARG A 58 8.33 10.52 -11.84
N PHE A 59 7.32 11.28 -11.44
CA PHE A 59 6.88 12.45 -12.18
C PHE A 59 7.98 13.53 -12.25
N GLU A 60 8.69 13.77 -11.16
CA GLU A 60 9.84 14.66 -11.11
C GLU A 60 10.98 14.19 -12.03
N GLN A 61 11.25 12.89 -12.09
CA GLN A 61 12.23 12.30 -13.00
C GLN A 61 11.87 12.54 -14.47
N GLU A 62 10.60 12.34 -14.84
CA GLU A 62 10.12 12.58 -16.21
C GLU A 62 10.17 14.09 -16.57
N LEU A 63 9.86 14.99 -15.63
CA LEU A 63 9.98 16.44 -15.84
C LEU A 63 11.44 16.91 -15.98
N ALA A 64 12.36 16.24 -15.29
CA ALA A 64 13.80 16.52 -15.36
C ALA A 64 14.48 15.86 -16.57
N ALA A 65 13.81 14.90 -17.22
CA ALA A 65 14.33 14.25 -18.42
C ALA A 65 14.40 15.28 -19.57
N PRO A 66 15.55 15.41 -20.26
CA PRO A 66 15.65 16.28 -21.42
C PRO A 66 14.67 15.81 -22.50
N ALA A 67 13.95 16.75 -23.12
CA ALA A 67 13.07 16.45 -24.24
C ALA A 67 13.86 15.69 -25.32
N SER A 68 13.40 14.49 -25.64
CA SER A 68 13.94 13.67 -26.73
C SER A 68 13.43 14.14 -28.08
#